data_AF-A0A8I1U7Z9-F1
#
_entry.id   AF-A0A8I1U7Z9-F1
#
_cell.length_a   1.000
_cell.length_b   1.000
_cell.length_c   1.000
_cell.angle_alpha   90.00
_cell.angle_beta   90.00
_cell.angle_gamma   90.00
#
_symmetry.space_group_name_H-M   'P 1'
#
loop_
_entity.id
_entity.type
_entity.pdbx_description
1 polymer ?
#
loop_
_entity_poly.entity_id
_entity_poly.type
_entity_poly.pdbx_seq_one_letter_code
_entity_poly.pdbx_strand_id
1 'polypeptide(L)'
;MADAVRPIRRWSFWAFIGFMLVLMALFVTLGIWQVERLDEKERLIANVASRMTLAPEPLPPVSEWSAFDADAWNYRPVTAAGTFRPEQTVLVFTSLADQRGKFSGPGYWVMTPLELAAGGTVFVNRGFVPQESAPAFAAGGTVTPGLVSLEGIGRASEEINSFTPAPDTAKRIEWVRNTARLAALAGPVAAPVAPIYIDLPAMGDGALPQGGETVVSFPNNHLGYAITWFGFATLVPFLLFFWARRQRVPRPPNP
;
A
#
# COMPACT_ATOMS: atom_id res chain seq x y z
N MET A 1 -45.70 41.38 -30.88
CA MET A 1 -44.81 40.29 -31.34
C MET A 1 -45.03 39.13 -30.39
N ALA A 2 -45.68 38.07 -30.87
CA ALA A 2 -46.07 36.93 -30.05
C ALA A 2 -44.88 35.98 -29.85
N ASP A 3 -44.42 35.82 -28.61
CA ASP A 3 -43.46 34.79 -28.24
C ASP A 3 -44.14 33.43 -28.26
N ALA A 4 -44.02 32.72 -29.39
CA ALA A 4 -44.45 31.35 -29.52
C ALA A 4 -43.55 30.45 -28.64
N VAL A 5 -44.05 30.08 -27.46
CA VAL A 5 -43.43 29.06 -26.61
C VAL A 5 -43.44 27.74 -27.39
N ARG A 6 -42.26 27.33 -27.89
CA ARG A 6 -42.11 26.06 -28.59
C ARG A 6 -42.45 24.91 -27.63
N PRO A 7 -43.41 24.02 -27.96
CA PRO A 7 -43.65 22.83 -27.15
C PRO A 7 -42.34 22.04 -27.09
N ILE A 8 -41.97 21.54 -25.90
CA ILE A 8 -40.81 20.66 -25.74
C ILE A 8 -40.94 19.55 -26.77
N ARG A 9 -40.03 19.51 -27.75
CA ARG A 9 -40.06 18.52 -28.84
C ARG A 9 -40.02 17.16 -28.16
N ARG A 10 -41.00 16.28 -28.40
CA ARG A 10 -41.14 14.94 -27.74
C ARG A 10 -39.81 14.19 -27.62
N TRP A 11 -38.90 14.39 -28.57
CA TRP A 11 -37.53 13.90 -28.55
C TRP A 11 -36.68 14.34 -27.35
N SER A 12 -36.68 15.62 -26.95
CA SER A 12 -35.87 16.08 -25.80
C SER A 12 -36.40 15.57 -24.46
N PHE A 13 -37.71 15.29 -24.37
CA PHE A 13 -38.30 14.66 -23.19
C PHE A 13 -37.79 13.22 -23.00
N TRP A 14 -37.86 12.40 -24.05
CA TRP A 14 -37.36 11.02 -24.01
C TRP A 14 -35.84 10.95 -23.91
N ALA A 15 -35.11 11.89 -24.53
CA ALA A 15 -33.66 11.99 -24.39
C ALA A 15 -33.24 12.25 -22.93
N PHE A 16 -33.95 13.14 -22.22
CA PHE A 16 -33.67 13.41 -20.81
C PHE A 16 -33.96 12.19 -19.92
N ILE A 17 -35.07 11.48 -20.16
CA ILE A 17 -35.36 10.22 -19.46
C ILE A 17 -34.23 9.20 -19.70
N GLY A 18 -33.84 9.00 -20.96
CA GLY A 18 -32.76 8.08 -21.32
C GLY A 18 -31.45 8.46 -20.61
N PHE A 19 -31.10 9.74 -20.62
CA PHE A 19 -29.91 10.25 -19.91
C PHE A 19 -29.98 9.97 -18.39
N MET A 20 -31.11 10.24 -17.74
CA MET A 20 -31.29 9.96 -16.31
C MET A 20 -31.16 8.45 -16.01
N LEU A 21 -31.72 7.59 -16.85
CA LEU A 21 -31.57 6.13 -16.69
C LEU A 21 -30.12 5.67 -16.87
N VAL A 22 -29.38 6.25 -17.80
CA VAL A 22 -27.93 5.99 -17.96
C VAL A 22 -27.16 6.42 -16.72
N LEU A 23 -27.45 7.60 -16.15
CA LEU A 23 -26.82 8.04 -14.90
C LEU A 23 -27.16 7.11 -13.73
N MET A 24 -28.42 6.68 -13.61
CA MET A 24 -28.82 5.72 -12.58
C MET A 24 -28.05 4.41 -12.72
N ALA A 25 -27.97 3.86 -13.94
CA ALA A 25 -27.21 2.64 -14.21
C ALA A 25 -25.72 2.82 -13.85
N LEU A 26 -25.12 3.96 -14.19
CA LEU A 26 -23.75 4.30 -13.80
C LEU A 26 -23.58 4.29 -12.27
N PHE A 27 -24.46 4.96 -11.52
CA PHE A 27 -24.36 5.01 -10.06
C PHE A 27 -24.58 3.64 -9.40
N VAL A 28 -25.48 2.80 -9.93
CA VAL A 28 -25.64 1.42 -9.46
C VAL A 28 -24.36 0.62 -9.69
N THR A 29 -23.78 0.70 -10.90
CA THR A 29 -22.52 0.01 -11.21
C THR A 29 -21.38 0.47 -10.31
N LEU A 30 -21.26 1.77 -10.06
CA LEU A 30 -20.26 2.31 -9.12
C LEU A 30 -20.52 1.84 -7.68
N GLY A 31 -21.78 1.75 -7.25
CA GLY A 31 -22.15 1.21 -5.94
C GLY A 31 -21.75 -0.26 -5.78
N ILE A 32 -22.04 -1.10 -6.78
CA ILE A 32 -21.64 -2.51 -6.80
C ILE A 32 -20.11 -2.65 -6.73
N TRP A 33 -19.40 -1.90 -7.57
CA TRP A 33 -17.94 -1.90 -7.58
C TRP A 33 -17.34 -1.53 -6.21
N GLN A 34 -17.93 -0.55 -5.50
CA GLN A 34 -17.48 -0.22 -4.15
C GLN A 34 -17.71 -1.35 -3.14
N VAL A 35 -18.80 -2.11 -3.26
CA VAL A 35 -19.04 -3.28 -2.38
C VAL A 35 -18.04 -4.40 -2.68
N GLU A 36 -17.75 -4.67 -3.94
CA GLU A 36 -16.70 -5.65 -4.32
C GLU A 36 -15.34 -5.24 -3.77
N ARG A 37 -15.00 -3.95 -3.90
CA ARG A 37 -13.74 -3.41 -3.39
C ARG A 37 -13.66 -3.41 -1.87
N LEU A 38 -14.80 -3.21 -1.19
CA LEU A 38 -14.91 -3.36 0.27
C LEU A 38 -14.53 -4.78 0.71
N ASP A 39 -15.17 -5.79 0.10
CA ASP A 39 -14.93 -7.20 0.43
C ASP A 39 -13.49 -7.64 0.10
N GLU A 40 -12.93 -7.22 -1.04
CA GLU A 40 -11.51 -7.44 -1.33
C GLU A 40 -10.60 -6.85 -0.24
N LYS A 41 -10.90 -5.63 0.20
CA LYS A 41 -10.12 -4.94 1.22
C LYS A 41 -10.24 -5.62 2.59
N GLU A 42 -11.43 -6.06 2.96
CA GLU A 42 -11.69 -6.78 4.21
C GLU A 42 -10.96 -8.12 4.24
N ARG A 43 -10.95 -8.88 3.13
CA ARG A 43 -10.17 -10.13 3.03
C ARG A 43 -8.68 -9.87 3.18
N LEU A 44 -8.15 -8.81 2.57
CA LEU A 44 -6.75 -8.43 2.73
C LEU A 44 -6.43 -8.13 4.20
N ILE A 45 -7.26 -7.32 4.88
CA ILE A 45 -7.08 -6.99 6.29
C ILE A 45 -7.12 -8.25 7.16
N ALA A 46 -8.10 -9.14 6.94
CA ALA A 46 -8.24 -10.39 7.68
C ALA A 46 -7.04 -11.32 7.47
N ASN A 47 -6.55 -11.43 6.23
CA ASN A 47 -5.36 -12.22 5.91
C ASN A 47 -4.12 -11.69 6.63
N VAL A 48 -3.88 -10.38 6.60
CA VAL A 48 -2.76 -9.76 7.31
C VAL A 48 -2.88 -9.99 8.82
N ALA A 49 -4.06 -9.76 9.40
CA ALA A 49 -4.30 -9.96 10.82
C ALA A 49 -4.05 -11.41 11.25
N SER A 50 -4.53 -12.40 10.50
CA SER A 50 -4.33 -13.82 10.82
C SER A 50 -2.84 -14.23 10.75
N ARG A 51 -2.12 -13.78 9.72
CA ARG A 51 -0.69 -14.11 9.53
C ARG A 51 0.20 -13.51 10.59
N MET A 52 -0.09 -12.28 11.01
CA MET A 52 0.62 -11.58 12.08
C MET A 52 0.53 -12.29 13.44
N THR A 53 -0.46 -13.16 13.64
CA THR A 53 -0.67 -13.92 14.89
C THR A 53 -0.07 -15.33 14.87
N LEU A 54 0.54 -15.76 13.75
CA LEU A 54 1.22 -17.04 13.68
C LEU A 54 2.45 -17.07 14.58
N ALA A 55 2.86 -18.26 15.00
CA ALA A 55 4.14 -18.43 15.66
C ALA A 55 5.29 -18.07 14.69
N PRO A 56 6.37 -17.43 15.16
CA PRO A 56 7.55 -17.21 14.35
C PRO A 56 8.16 -18.53 13.85
N GLU A 57 8.40 -18.61 12.55
CA GLU A 57 8.99 -19.79 11.90
C GLU A 57 10.33 -19.41 11.23
N PRO A 58 11.31 -20.32 11.18
CA PRO A 58 12.54 -20.06 10.42
C PRO A 58 12.24 -19.88 8.93
N LEU A 59 13.05 -19.07 8.25
CA LEU A 59 13.00 -19.02 6.79
C LEU A 59 13.21 -20.43 6.19
N PRO A 60 12.48 -20.78 5.11
CA PRO A 60 12.72 -21.99 4.36
C PRO A 60 14.18 -22.15 3.97
N PRO A 61 14.68 -23.39 3.84
CA PRO A 61 16.02 -23.64 3.35
C PRO A 61 16.27 -22.97 2.00
N VAL A 62 17.51 -22.50 1.80
CA VAL A 62 17.94 -21.84 0.57
C VAL A 62 17.62 -22.64 -0.70
N SER A 63 17.65 -23.98 -0.62
CA SER A 63 17.31 -24.88 -1.73
C SER A 63 15.89 -24.73 -2.24
N GLU A 64 14.97 -24.19 -1.43
CA GLU A 64 13.56 -24.00 -1.78
C GLU A 64 13.26 -22.60 -2.31
N TRP A 65 14.23 -21.67 -2.28
CA TRP A 65 14.00 -20.26 -2.61
C TRP A 65 13.66 -20.01 -4.09
N SER A 66 14.00 -20.95 -4.97
CA SER A 66 13.62 -20.88 -6.40
C SER A 66 12.11 -21.02 -6.64
N ALA A 67 11.39 -21.67 -5.72
CA ALA A 67 9.94 -21.86 -5.76
C ALA A 67 9.22 -21.12 -4.62
N PHE A 68 9.87 -20.11 -4.03
CA PHE A 68 9.37 -19.39 -2.87
C PHE A 68 8.12 -18.57 -3.21
N ASP A 69 7.04 -18.79 -2.45
CA ASP A 69 5.84 -17.95 -2.52
C ASP A 69 5.98 -16.75 -1.58
N ALA A 70 6.51 -15.63 -2.11
CA ALA A 70 6.72 -14.42 -1.31
C ALA A 70 5.40 -13.87 -0.73
N ASP A 71 4.28 -14.05 -1.43
CA ASP A 71 2.98 -13.60 -0.98
C ASP A 71 2.45 -14.46 0.16
N ALA A 72 2.71 -15.77 0.17
CA ALA A 72 2.36 -16.62 1.31
C ALA A 72 3.10 -16.20 2.59
N TRP A 73 4.39 -15.81 2.49
CA TRP A 73 5.23 -15.40 3.61
C TRP A 73 5.07 -13.93 4.00
N ASN A 74 4.38 -13.13 3.19
CA ASN A 74 4.14 -11.73 3.47
C ASN A 74 3.28 -11.54 4.72
N TYR A 75 3.72 -10.67 5.64
CA TYR A 75 3.12 -10.41 6.96
C TYR A 75 3.20 -11.58 7.96
N ARG A 76 4.09 -12.55 7.76
CA ARG A 76 4.31 -13.63 8.74
C ARG A 76 5.48 -13.32 9.68
N PRO A 77 5.37 -13.62 10.99
CA PRO A 77 6.51 -13.65 11.88
C PRO A 77 7.54 -14.70 11.41
N VAL A 78 8.79 -14.29 11.32
CA VAL A 78 9.91 -15.15 10.90
C VAL A 78 11.10 -15.01 11.82
N THR A 79 11.88 -16.08 11.93
CA THR A 79 13.18 -16.07 12.60
C THR A 79 14.30 -16.24 11.59
N ALA A 80 15.42 -15.59 11.85
CA ALA A 80 16.63 -15.71 11.04
C ALA A 80 17.87 -15.62 11.94
N ALA A 81 18.89 -16.40 11.59
CA ALA A 81 20.19 -16.35 12.26
C ALA A 81 21.31 -16.10 11.25
N GLY A 82 22.19 -15.15 11.55
CA GLY A 82 23.23 -14.72 10.61
C GLY A 82 24.12 -13.62 11.15
N THR A 83 24.98 -13.08 10.29
CA THR A 83 25.88 -11.95 10.62
C THR A 83 25.52 -10.76 9.75
N PHE A 84 25.35 -9.58 10.35
CA PHE A 84 25.08 -8.36 9.61
C PHE A 84 26.31 -7.93 8.79
N ARG A 85 26.07 -7.40 7.59
CA ARG A 85 27.07 -6.75 6.74
C ARG A 85 26.79 -5.24 6.67
N PRO A 86 27.13 -4.46 7.71
CA PRO A 86 26.75 -3.05 7.80
C PRO A 86 27.32 -2.21 6.66
N GLU A 87 28.55 -2.50 6.23
CA GLU A 87 29.19 -1.91 5.06
C GLU A 87 28.39 -2.07 3.76
N GLN A 88 27.46 -3.03 3.67
CA GLN A 88 26.58 -3.29 2.52
C GLN A 88 25.17 -2.71 2.69
N THR A 89 24.94 -1.88 3.70
CA THR A 89 23.63 -1.25 3.96
C THR A 89 23.18 -0.36 2.80
N VAL A 90 21.89 -0.44 2.47
CA VAL A 90 21.22 0.45 1.52
C VAL A 90 20.20 1.29 2.27
N LEU A 91 20.21 2.59 2.04
CA LEU A 91 19.20 3.50 2.58
C LEU A 91 18.05 3.62 1.58
N VAL A 92 16.82 3.29 1.98
CA VAL A 92 15.64 3.45 1.12
C VAL A 92 14.88 4.69 1.54
N PHE A 93 14.87 5.73 0.71
CA PHE A 93 14.15 6.97 0.99
C PHE A 93 12.65 6.71 1.17
N THR A 94 12.06 7.36 2.17
CA THR A 94 10.63 7.32 2.47
C THR A 94 10.19 8.61 3.16
N SER A 95 8.89 8.85 3.22
CA SER A 95 8.29 9.83 4.13
C SER A 95 7.31 9.11 5.04
N LEU A 96 7.65 8.99 6.32
CA LEU A 96 6.85 8.26 7.30
C LEU A 96 5.76 9.19 7.86
N ALA A 97 4.53 9.05 7.34
CA ALA A 97 3.39 9.89 7.73
C ALA A 97 2.64 9.38 8.97
N ASP A 98 2.41 8.06 9.05
CA ASP A 98 1.69 7.40 10.13
C ASP A 98 2.67 6.60 11.01
N GLN A 99 3.51 7.30 11.76
CA GLN A 99 4.54 6.68 12.61
C GLN A 99 3.94 5.99 13.83
N ARG A 100 4.57 4.88 14.27
CA ARG A 100 4.29 4.26 15.58
C ARG A 100 5.28 4.66 16.66
N GLY A 101 6.52 4.95 16.28
CA GLY A 101 7.52 5.48 17.18
C GLY A 101 7.52 7.01 17.24
N LYS A 102 8.59 7.57 17.81
CA LYS A 102 8.76 9.01 18.05
C LYS A 102 9.00 9.83 16.78
N PHE A 103 9.64 9.23 15.79
CA PHE A 103 10.15 9.91 14.60
C PHE A 103 9.20 9.74 13.41
N SER A 104 9.07 10.79 12.58
CA SER A 104 8.20 10.84 11.41
C SER A 104 8.79 11.76 10.33
N GLY A 105 8.10 11.89 9.19
CA GLY A 105 8.51 12.78 8.10
C GLY A 105 9.53 12.15 7.14
N PRO A 106 10.26 12.97 6.35
CA PRO A 106 11.23 12.47 5.39
C PRO A 106 12.42 11.79 6.08
N GLY A 107 12.83 10.66 5.53
CA GLY A 107 13.93 9.87 6.07
C GLY A 107 14.17 8.60 5.26
N TYR A 108 14.73 7.59 5.90
CA TYR A 108 15.21 6.38 5.23
C TYR A 108 14.91 5.12 6.03
N TRP A 109 14.54 4.06 5.34
CA TRP A 109 14.66 2.70 5.87
C TRP A 109 16.12 2.25 5.81
N VAL A 110 16.62 1.70 6.91
CA VAL A 110 17.98 1.14 6.98
C VAL A 110 17.92 -0.34 6.60
N MET A 111 18.17 -0.64 5.32
CA MET A 111 18.14 -2.01 4.78
C MET A 111 19.55 -2.62 4.85
N THR A 112 19.81 -3.45 5.84
CA THR A 112 21.13 -4.09 6.03
C THR A 112 21.06 -5.58 5.66
N PRO A 113 21.97 -6.09 4.82
CA PRO A 113 22.08 -7.52 4.58
C PRO A 113 22.43 -8.29 5.84
N LEU A 114 21.72 -9.40 6.08
CA LEU A 114 22.08 -10.43 7.03
C LEU A 114 22.53 -11.65 6.24
N GLU A 115 23.83 -11.96 6.32
CA GLU A 115 24.37 -13.20 5.77
C GLU A 115 23.98 -14.35 6.69
N LEU A 116 23.13 -15.24 6.20
CA LEU A 116 22.52 -16.29 7.02
C LEU A 116 23.54 -17.38 7.36
N ALA A 117 23.47 -17.89 8.58
CA ALA A 117 24.29 -19.03 9.01
C ALA A 117 24.00 -20.30 8.18
N ALA A 118 22.78 -20.43 7.65
CA ALA A 118 22.36 -21.51 6.76
C ALA A 118 22.73 -21.27 5.28
N GLY A 119 23.43 -20.17 4.97
CA GLY A 119 23.79 -19.76 3.61
C GLY A 119 22.81 -18.75 3.00
N GLY A 120 23.30 -18.00 2.02
CA GLY A 120 22.54 -16.92 1.37
C GLY A 120 22.40 -15.66 2.23
N THR A 121 21.60 -14.73 1.73
CA THR A 121 21.37 -13.42 2.37
C THR A 121 19.88 -13.14 2.47
N VAL A 122 19.46 -12.55 3.58
CA VAL A 122 18.16 -11.87 3.70
C VAL A 122 18.39 -10.39 4.01
N PHE A 123 17.63 -9.50 3.37
CA PHE A 123 17.66 -8.09 3.74
C PHE A 123 16.82 -7.86 4.99
N VAL A 124 17.35 -7.09 5.93
CA VAL A 124 16.64 -6.72 7.15
C VAL A 124 16.42 -5.22 7.14
N ASN A 125 15.15 -4.80 7.15
CA ASN A 125 14.77 -3.44 7.47
C ASN A 125 14.89 -3.25 8.98
N ARG A 126 15.96 -2.58 9.40
CA ARG A 126 16.25 -2.33 10.81
C ARG A 126 15.37 -1.25 11.42
N GLY A 127 14.69 -0.46 10.58
CA GLY A 127 13.83 0.64 10.99
C GLY A 127 14.06 1.93 10.23
N PHE A 128 13.24 2.92 10.56
CA PHE A 128 13.28 4.27 10.00
C PHE A 128 14.33 5.14 10.70
N VAL A 129 15.02 5.98 9.93
CA VAL A 129 15.84 7.08 10.45
C VAL A 129 15.42 8.40 9.81
N PRO A 130 15.21 9.48 10.58
CA PRO A 130 14.98 10.82 10.03
C PRO A 130 16.12 11.26 9.12
N GLN A 131 15.82 12.14 8.17
CA GLN A 131 16.80 12.64 7.19
C GLN A 131 18.05 13.23 7.85
N GLU A 132 17.91 13.93 8.97
CA GLU A 132 19.01 14.52 9.74
C GLU A 132 19.92 13.47 10.40
N SER A 133 19.40 12.27 10.67
CA SER A 133 20.14 11.16 11.28
C SER A 133 20.76 10.21 10.24
N ALA A 134 20.29 10.26 8.99
CA ALA A 134 20.72 9.37 7.91
C ALA A 134 22.24 9.28 7.68
N PRO A 135 23.04 10.38 7.79
CA PRO A 135 24.50 10.28 7.61
C PRO A 135 25.19 9.27 8.52
N ALA A 136 24.68 9.06 9.75
CA ALA A 136 25.24 8.07 10.68
C ALA A 136 25.00 6.61 10.25
N PHE A 137 24.06 6.38 9.33
CA PHE A 137 23.66 5.06 8.85
C PHE A 137 24.06 4.80 7.39
N ALA A 138 24.65 5.78 6.70
CA ALA A 138 25.11 5.62 5.31
C ALA A 138 26.16 4.49 5.15
N ALA A 139 26.93 4.21 6.20
CA ALA A 139 27.85 3.08 6.29
C ALA A 139 27.31 1.92 7.17
N GLY A 140 26.00 1.85 7.38
CA GLY A 140 25.31 0.83 8.16
C GLY A 140 25.06 1.14 9.63
N GLY A 141 25.73 2.15 10.18
CA GLY A 141 25.65 2.48 11.61
C GLY A 141 26.13 1.34 12.50
N THR A 142 25.77 1.37 13.79
CA THR A 142 26.17 0.32 14.73
C THR A 142 25.28 -0.92 14.57
N VAL A 143 25.90 -2.09 14.43
CA VAL A 143 25.25 -3.41 14.47
C VAL A 143 25.91 -4.28 15.52
N THR A 144 25.19 -5.26 16.06
CA THR A 144 25.78 -6.29 16.92
C THR A 144 26.78 -7.11 16.10
N PRO A 145 28.04 -7.23 16.54
CA PRO A 145 29.04 -8.01 15.81
C PRO A 145 28.78 -9.52 15.97
N GLY A 146 29.14 -10.28 14.92
CA GLY A 146 29.07 -11.74 14.93
C GLY A 146 27.67 -12.29 14.67
N LEU A 147 27.48 -13.56 15.06
CA LEU A 147 26.24 -14.30 14.84
C LEU A 147 25.13 -13.75 15.75
N VAL A 148 24.03 -13.34 15.15
CA VAL A 148 22.81 -12.91 15.83
C VAL A 148 21.65 -13.79 15.42
N SER A 149 20.69 -13.94 16.33
CA SER A 149 19.35 -14.48 16.03
C SER A 149 18.37 -13.33 16.15
N LEU A 150 17.50 -13.18 15.16
CA LEU A 150 16.47 -12.15 15.14
C LEU A 150 15.11 -12.74 14.82
N GLU A 151 14.09 -12.05 15.30
CA GLU A 151 12.68 -12.27 15.00
C GLU A 151 12.14 -10.97 14.40
N GLY A 152 11.32 -11.10 13.35
CA GLY A 152 10.69 -9.96 12.70
C GLY A 152 9.56 -10.39 11.78
N ILE A 153 9.06 -9.47 10.97
CA ILE A 153 7.95 -9.73 10.04
C ILE A 153 8.49 -9.86 8.62
N GLY A 154 8.22 -10.99 7.98
CA GLY A 154 8.52 -11.23 6.57
C GLY A 154 7.69 -10.32 5.66
N ARG A 155 8.34 -9.71 4.68
CA ARG A 155 7.75 -8.77 3.74
C ARG A 155 8.15 -9.11 2.32
N ALA A 156 7.17 -9.24 1.44
CA ALA A 156 7.40 -9.34 0.01
C ALA A 156 8.08 -8.07 -0.52
N SER A 157 8.88 -8.23 -1.56
CA SER A 157 9.49 -7.09 -2.26
C SER A 157 8.41 -6.13 -2.77
N GLU A 158 8.68 -4.84 -2.64
CA GLU A 158 7.83 -3.82 -3.26
C GLU A 158 7.94 -3.88 -4.79
N GLU A 159 6.82 -3.60 -5.46
CA GLU A 159 6.73 -3.59 -6.92
C GLU A 159 7.50 -2.42 -7.54
N ILE A 160 8.07 -2.66 -8.71
CA ILE A 160 8.74 -1.65 -9.51
C ILE A 160 7.79 -1.26 -10.65
N ASN A 161 7.53 0.03 -10.80
CA ASN A 161 6.69 0.56 -11.87
C ASN A 161 7.36 1.73 -12.58
N SER A 162 6.69 2.30 -13.59
CA SER A 162 7.22 3.40 -14.41
C SER A 162 7.51 4.70 -13.64
N PHE A 163 7.02 4.83 -12.41
CA PHE A 163 7.26 5.98 -11.54
C PHE A 163 8.34 5.72 -10.49
N THR A 164 8.85 4.49 -10.38
CA THR A 164 9.94 4.17 -9.45
C THR A 164 11.24 4.79 -9.98
N PRO A 165 11.88 5.72 -9.25
CA PRO A 165 13.14 6.31 -9.68
C PRO A 165 14.28 5.28 -9.82
N ALA A 166 15.30 5.64 -10.61
CA ALA A 166 16.57 4.93 -10.62
C ALA A 166 17.33 5.16 -9.29
N PRO A 167 18.13 4.18 -8.80
CA PRO A 167 18.86 4.33 -7.55
C PRO A 167 20.02 5.33 -7.67
N ASP A 168 20.44 5.94 -6.56
CA ASP A 168 21.68 6.70 -6.44
C ASP A 168 22.78 5.73 -6.02
N THR A 169 23.51 5.25 -7.02
CA THR A 169 24.57 4.25 -6.85
C THR A 169 25.77 4.78 -6.08
N ALA A 170 26.05 6.08 -6.15
CA ALA A 170 27.18 6.69 -5.46
C ALA A 170 26.94 6.74 -3.94
N LYS A 171 25.69 6.99 -3.52
CA LYS A 171 25.31 7.09 -2.11
C LYS A 171 24.64 5.83 -1.54
N ARG A 172 24.40 4.80 -2.38
CA ARG A 172 23.59 3.62 -2.04
C ARG A 172 22.22 3.99 -1.49
N ILE A 173 21.56 4.92 -2.19
CA ILE A 173 20.19 5.32 -1.90
C ILE A 173 19.25 4.70 -2.92
N GLU A 174 18.15 4.15 -2.41
CA GLU A 174 17.10 3.51 -3.17
C GLU A 174 15.73 4.15 -2.83
N TRP A 175 14.73 3.95 -3.67
CA TRP A 175 13.36 4.47 -3.49
C TRP A 175 12.30 3.37 -3.36
N VAL A 176 12.72 2.10 -3.33
CA VAL A 176 11.85 0.93 -3.24
C VAL A 176 12.50 -0.19 -2.44
N ARG A 177 11.76 -0.83 -1.54
CA ARG A 177 12.23 -2.01 -0.78
C ARG A 177 12.05 -3.28 -1.60
N ASN A 178 12.83 -3.39 -2.67
CA ASN A 178 12.83 -4.55 -3.56
C ASN A 178 14.15 -5.33 -3.41
N THR A 179 14.11 -6.59 -3.00
CA THR A 179 15.32 -7.35 -2.60
C THR A 179 16.33 -7.51 -3.72
N ALA A 180 15.88 -7.63 -4.98
CA ALA A 180 16.76 -7.70 -6.14
C ALA A 180 17.49 -6.36 -6.39
N ARG A 181 16.79 -5.24 -6.29
CA ARG A 181 17.41 -3.90 -6.41
C ARG A 181 18.35 -3.60 -5.26
N LEU A 182 17.93 -3.94 -4.03
CA LEU A 182 18.76 -3.80 -2.84
C LEU A 182 20.06 -4.61 -2.98
N ALA A 183 19.98 -5.87 -3.43
CA ALA A 183 21.16 -6.70 -3.69
C ALA A 183 22.09 -6.10 -4.74
N ALA A 184 21.54 -5.61 -5.85
CA ALA A 184 22.33 -4.98 -6.91
C ALA A 184 23.06 -3.71 -6.42
N LEU A 185 22.44 -2.94 -5.51
CA LEU A 185 23.00 -1.70 -4.98
C LEU A 185 23.95 -1.92 -3.79
N ALA A 186 23.74 -2.98 -3.00
CA ALA A 186 24.56 -3.35 -1.85
C ALA A 186 25.95 -3.88 -2.24
N GLY A 187 26.12 -4.35 -3.48
CA GLY A 187 27.34 -4.96 -3.97
C GLY A 187 27.37 -6.49 -3.77
N PRO A 188 28.53 -7.11 -3.51
CA PRO A 188 28.67 -8.57 -3.46
C PRO A 188 28.10 -9.17 -2.17
N VAL A 189 26.77 -9.28 -2.10
CA VAL A 189 26.07 -10.01 -1.03
C VAL A 189 26.15 -11.52 -1.24
N ALA A 190 26.07 -12.31 -0.17
CA ALA A 190 26.12 -13.77 -0.26
C ALA A 190 24.88 -14.29 -0.99
N ALA A 191 25.07 -15.00 -2.09
CA ALA A 191 23.99 -15.56 -2.88
C ALA A 191 23.51 -16.93 -2.33
N PRO A 192 22.24 -17.30 -2.55
CA PRO A 192 21.18 -16.49 -3.15
C PRO A 192 20.61 -15.47 -2.16
N VAL A 193 19.81 -14.53 -2.67
CA VAL A 193 19.12 -13.51 -1.87
C VAL A 193 17.67 -13.95 -1.66
N ALA A 194 17.20 -13.85 -0.42
CA ALA A 194 15.83 -14.19 -0.07
C ALA A 194 14.85 -13.31 -0.86
N PRO A 195 13.77 -13.88 -1.41
CA PRO A 195 12.75 -13.13 -2.15
C PRO A 195 11.80 -12.32 -1.25
N ILE A 196 12.13 -12.20 0.04
CA ILE A 196 11.49 -11.35 1.04
C ILE A 196 12.56 -10.60 1.84
N TYR A 197 12.16 -9.50 2.49
CA TYR A 197 12.94 -8.84 3.52
C TYR A 197 12.26 -8.98 4.89
N ILE A 198 12.97 -8.68 5.97
CA ILE A 198 12.45 -8.78 7.35
C ILE A 198 12.36 -7.38 7.96
N ASP A 199 11.18 -6.99 8.42
CA ASP A 199 11.00 -5.80 9.26
C ASP A 199 11.28 -6.16 10.73
N LEU A 200 12.21 -5.45 11.38
CA LEU A 200 12.45 -5.62 12.81
C LEU A 200 11.34 -4.96 13.66
N PRO A 201 11.04 -5.53 14.84
CA PRO A 201 10.13 -4.93 15.79
C PRO A 201 10.70 -3.62 16.38
N ALA A 202 9.86 -2.89 17.11
CA ALA A 202 10.31 -1.71 17.83
C ALA A 202 11.35 -2.09 18.91
N MET A 203 12.46 -1.35 18.97
CA MET A 203 13.56 -1.58 19.92
C MET A 203 13.46 -0.73 21.21
N GLY A 204 12.39 0.04 21.36
CA GLY A 204 12.18 0.99 22.45
C GLY A 204 11.92 2.40 21.95
N ASP A 205 11.35 3.24 22.83
CA ASP A 205 10.99 4.62 22.46
C ASP A 205 12.25 5.48 22.20
N GLY A 206 12.23 6.23 21.11
CA GLY A 206 13.34 7.07 20.66
C GLY A 206 14.60 6.34 20.16
N ALA A 207 14.58 5.01 20.07
CA ALA A 207 15.69 4.24 19.52
C ALA A 207 15.78 4.42 17.98
N LEU A 208 17.02 4.54 17.47
CA LEU A 208 17.30 4.56 16.04
C LEU A 208 18.17 3.35 15.64
N PRO A 209 17.89 2.68 14.51
CA PRO A 209 16.72 2.90 13.63
C PRO A 209 15.40 2.55 14.32
N GLN A 210 14.34 3.30 14.03
CA GLN A 210 13.00 3.11 14.59
C GLN A 210 12.30 1.92 13.92
N GLY A 211 12.38 0.74 14.54
CA GLY A 211 11.67 -0.46 14.10
C GLY A 211 10.17 -0.45 14.44
N GLY A 212 9.43 -1.49 14.05
CA GLY A 212 8.00 -1.63 14.34
C GLY A 212 7.06 -0.81 13.43
N GLU A 213 7.57 -0.32 12.30
CA GLU A 213 6.82 0.54 11.37
C GLU A 213 6.15 -0.24 10.21
N THR A 214 6.06 -1.57 10.30
CA THR A 214 5.38 -2.40 9.30
C THR A 214 3.93 -1.93 9.12
N VAL A 215 3.54 -1.52 7.90
CA VAL A 215 2.19 -1.01 7.66
C VAL A 215 1.18 -2.17 7.68
N VAL A 216 0.37 -2.21 8.73
CA VAL A 216 -0.72 -3.22 8.94
C VAL A 216 -2.09 -2.57 9.05
N SER A 217 -2.16 -1.24 9.04
CA SER A 217 -3.43 -0.51 8.98
C SER A 217 -3.69 -0.11 7.54
N PHE A 218 -4.88 -0.41 7.05
CA PHE A 218 -5.27 -0.12 5.69
C PHE A 218 -6.59 0.64 5.69
N PRO A 219 -6.64 1.89 5.20
CA PRO A 219 -7.88 2.63 5.10
C PRO A 219 -8.93 1.86 4.29
N ASN A 220 -10.17 1.84 4.79
CA ASN A 220 -11.28 1.13 4.15
C ASN A 220 -12.56 1.97 4.23
N ASN A 221 -12.72 2.89 3.27
CA ASN A 221 -13.87 3.81 3.21
C ASN A 221 -14.94 3.37 2.19
N HIS A 222 -14.80 2.17 1.62
CA HIS A 222 -15.60 1.69 0.49
C HIS A 222 -17.09 1.58 0.82
N LEU A 223 -17.46 1.23 2.05
CA LEU A 223 -18.85 1.21 2.50
C LEU A 223 -19.51 2.60 2.42
N GLY A 224 -18.84 3.65 2.90
CA GLY A 224 -19.37 5.01 2.84
C GLY A 224 -19.57 5.50 1.41
N TYR A 225 -18.64 5.15 0.52
CA TYR A 225 -18.79 5.43 -0.91
C TYR A 225 -19.92 4.61 -1.55
N ALA A 226 -20.07 3.34 -1.21
CA ALA A 226 -21.18 2.51 -1.70
C ALA A 226 -22.54 3.12 -1.33
N ILE A 227 -22.71 3.54 -0.07
CA ILE A 227 -23.93 4.24 0.40
C ILE A 227 -24.15 5.51 -0.42
N THR A 228 -23.10 6.29 -0.68
CA THR A 228 -23.18 7.51 -1.50
C THR A 228 -23.69 7.21 -2.91
N TRP A 229 -23.11 6.22 -3.60
CA TRP A 229 -23.50 5.89 -4.97
C TRP A 229 -24.90 5.32 -5.06
N PHE A 230 -25.29 4.41 -4.17
CA PHE A 230 -26.67 3.91 -4.12
C PHE A 230 -27.67 5.00 -3.72
N GLY A 231 -27.27 5.95 -2.88
CA GLY A 231 -28.03 7.16 -2.56
C GLY A 231 -28.32 7.98 -3.82
N PHE A 232 -27.30 8.26 -4.64
CA PHE A 232 -27.49 8.95 -5.93
C PHE A 232 -28.35 8.15 -6.90
N ALA A 233 -28.12 6.83 -7.03
CA ALA A 233 -28.95 5.96 -7.86
C ALA A 233 -30.43 6.04 -7.46
N THR A 234 -30.71 6.10 -6.15
CA THR A 234 -32.07 6.23 -5.62
C THR A 234 -32.67 7.61 -5.86
N LEU A 235 -31.88 8.68 -5.79
CA LEU A 235 -32.36 10.06 -5.99
C LEU A 235 -32.82 10.31 -7.44
N VAL A 236 -32.19 9.67 -8.43
CA VAL A 236 -32.49 9.83 -9.85
C VAL A 236 -33.98 9.60 -10.20
N PRO A 237 -34.62 8.47 -9.86
CA PRO A 237 -36.05 8.27 -10.14
C PRO A 237 -36.95 9.28 -9.41
N PHE A 238 -36.60 9.73 -8.20
CA PHE A 238 -37.35 10.80 -7.52
C PHE A 238 -37.29 12.11 -8.31
N LEU A 239 -36.10 12.55 -8.71
CA LEU A 239 -35.92 13.76 -9.51
C LEU A 239 -36.63 13.64 -10.86
N LEU A 240 -36.52 12.49 -11.52
CA LEU A 240 -37.20 12.23 -12.78
C LEU A 240 -38.72 12.29 -12.65
N PHE A 241 -39.28 11.73 -11.56
CA PHE A 241 -40.71 11.79 -11.28
C PHE A 241 -41.22 13.22 -11.09
N PHE A 242 -40.55 14.01 -10.24
CA PHE A 242 -40.95 15.41 -9.99
C PHE A 242 -40.78 16.27 -11.24
N TRP A 243 -39.71 16.08 -12.00
CA TRP A 243 -39.50 16.75 -13.28
C TRP A 243 -40.63 16.41 -14.27
N ALA A 244 -40.93 15.12 -14.46
CA ALA A 244 -41.96 14.68 -15.39
C ALA A 244 -43.36 15.18 -14.98
N ARG A 245 -43.65 15.22 -13.68
CA ARG A 245 -44.90 15.80 -13.14
C ARG A 245 -45.00 17.29 -13.45
N ARG A 246 -43.92 18.06 -13.27
CA ARG A 246 -43.88 19.51 -13.55
C ARG A 246 -44.11 19.81 -15.04
N GLN A 247 -43.63 18.97 -15.95
CA GLN A 247 -43.85 19.14 -17.39
C GLN A 247 -45.31 18.90 -17.82
N ARG A 248 -46.13 18.25 -16.98
CA ARG A 248 -47.56 17.97 -17.25
C ARG A 248 -48.51 19.07 -16.75
N VAL A 249 -48.03 20.04 -15.98
CA VAL A 249 -48.85 21.15 -15.45
C VAL A 249 -48.88 22.29 -16.49
N PRO A 250 -50.06 22.71 -17.01
CA PRO A 250 -50.16 23.86 -17.90
C PRO A 250 -49.68 25.13 -17.18
N ARG A 251 -48.88 25.97 -17.84
CA ARG A 251 -48.54 27.29 -17.28
C ARG A 251 -49.78 28.21 -17.31
N PRO A 252 -50.07 28.96 -16.24
CA PRO A 252 -51.13 29.95 -16.28
C PRO A 252 -50.80 31.03 -17.34
N PRO A 253 -51.80 31.59 -18.03
CA PRO A 253 -51.57 32.71 -18.94
C PRO A 253 -50.99 33.90 -18.15
N ASN A 254 -49.98 34.57 -18.72
CA ASN A 254 -49.44 35.80 -18.13
C ASN A 254 -50.54 36.89 -18.09
N PRO A 255 -50.61 37.71 -17.03
CA PRO A 255 -51.48 38.88 -17.00
C PRO A 255 -51.06 39.94 -18.02
#